data_AF-A0ABD0NJX9-F1
#
_entry.id   AF-A0ABD0NJX9-F1
#
_cell.length_a   1.000
_cell.length_b   1.000
_cell.length_c   1.000
_cell.angle_alpha   90.00
_cell.angle_beta   90.00
_cell.angle_gamma   90.00
#
_symmetry.space_group_name_H-M   'P 1'
#
loop_
_entity.id
_entity.type
_entity.pdbx_description
1 polymer ?
#
loop_
_entity_poly.entity_id
_entity_poly.type
_entity_poly.pdbx_seq_one_letter_code
_entity_poly.pdbx_strand_id
1 'polypeptide(L)'
;AVRITFVDFSSAFNIIQPLLLREKLKEMGVNSHLVAWITDYLTGRPQYVQLRDCRSDTMFSSIGAPQGKVLSPVLFTLYTSDFQYSSESCHIQKFADDTAIVGCIRNGQEEEYRKLIWDLHLNTTKTKEMVVDFRRPRPKLESVTINNDCVEIVKSYKYLGVQLDKNWTGLLTQMFCTGEVRAVCTSSEVL
;
A
#
# COMPACT_ATOMS: atom_id res chain seq x y z
N ALA A 1 -1.21 4.16 21.65
CA ALA A 1 -0.30 3.30 20.86
C ALA A 1 -0.52 3.58 19.39
N VAL A 2 0.44 3.31 18.54
CA VAL A 2 0.29 3.38 17.08
C VAL A 2 0.44 1.97 16.51
N ARG A 3 -0.50 1.53 15.69
CA ARG A 3 -0.45 0.29 14.93
C ARG A 3 -0.24 0.64 13.46
N ILE A 4 0.62 -0.10 12.79
CA ILE A 4 0.92 0.10 11.36
C ILE A 4 0.80 -1.26 10.69
N THR A 5 -0.17 -1.41 9.80
CA THR A 5 -0.30 -2.61 8.95
C THR A 5 0.29 -2.32 7.58
N PHE A 6 1.36 -3.04 7.25
CA PHE A 6 1.97 -3.04 5.93
C PHE A 6 1.25 -4.05 5.05
N VAL A 7 0.67 -3.53 3.99
CA VAL A 7 -0.15 -4.27 3.04
C VAL A 7 0.65 -4.46 1.77
N ASP A 8 0.73 -5.72 1.35
CA ASP A 8 1.34 -6.10 0.09
C ASP A 8 0.24 -6.46 -0.91
N PHE A 9 0.06 -5.59 -1.90
CA PHE A 9 -0.88 -5.82 -2.99
C PHE A 9 -0.31 -6.67 -4.12
N SER A 10 0.90 -7.28 -4.00
CA SER A 10 1.82 -7.91 -4.99
C SER A 10 1.32 -8.54 -6.30
N SER A 11 0.03 -8.64 -6.54
CA SER A 11 -0.60 -8.77 -7.87
C SER A 11 -1.29 -7.48 -8.34
N ALA A 12 -1.00 -6.33 -7.75
CA ALA A 12 -1.71 -5.06 -7.95
C ALA A 12 -1.68 -4.59 -9.41
N PHE A 13 -0.58 -4.84 -10.10
CA PHE A 13 -0.48 -4.58 -11.53
C PHE A 13 -1.32 -5.55 -12.37
N ASN A 14 -1.61 -6.75 -11.88
CA ASN A 14 -2.39 -7.76 -12.59
C ASN A 14 -3.91 -7.52 -12.47
N ILE A 15 -4.37 -6.56 -11.67
CA ILE A 15 -5.80 -6.29 -11.43
C ILE A 15 -6.33 -5.03 -12.13
N ILE A 16 -5.46 -4.25 -12.78
CA ILE A 16 -5.89 -3.03 -13.49
C ILE A 16 -6.84 -3.43 -14.62
N GLN A 17 -8.10 -2.99 -14.53
CA GLN A 17 -9.07 -3.20 -15.60
C GLN A 17 -9.00 -2.02 -16.56
N PRO A 18 -8.60 -2.21 -17.84
CA PRO A 18 -8.35 -1.10 -18.77
C PRO A 18 -9.59 -0.21 -18.99
N LEU A 19 -10.78 -0.80 -19.01
CA LEU A 19 -12.03 -0.05 -19.18
C LEU A 19 -12.35 0.85 -17.97
N LEU A 20 -12.20 0.33 -16.75
CA LEU A 20 -12.41 1.13 -15.53
C LEU A 20 -11.38 2.26 -15.44
N LEU A 21 -10.11 1.95 -15.72
CA LEU A 21 -9.06 2.97 -15.75
C LEU A 21 -9.32 4.02 -16.84
N ARG A 22 -9.82 3.62 -18.01
CA ARG A 22 -10.18 4.54 -19.09
C ARG A 22 -11.23 5.56 -18.64
N GLU A 23 -12.34 5.11 -18.04
CA GLU A 23 -13.38 6.02 -17.58
C GLU A 23 -12.86 6.96 -16.50
N LYS A 24 -12.09 6.42 -15.56
CA LYS A 24 -11.43 7.22 -14.52
C LYS A 24 -10.51 8.30 -15.07
N LEU A 25 -9.69 7.97 -16.07
CA LEU A 25 -8.82 8.96 -16.71
C LEU A 25 -9.61 10.08 -17.41
N LYS A 26 -10.77 9.75 -18.00
CA LYS A 26 -11.67 10.77 -18.56
C LYS A 26 -12.26 11.67 -17.47
N GLU A 27 -12.71 11.09 -16.36
CA GLU A 27 -13.24 11.84 -15.22
C GLU A 27 -12.19 12.78 -14.62
N MET A 28 -10.92 12.37 -14.63
CA MET A 28 -9.77 13.21 -14.22
C MET A 28 -9.41 14.30 -15.25
N GLY A 29 -10.10 14.39 -16.39
CA GLY A 29 -9.85 15.40 -17.42
C GLY A 29 -8.59 15.13 -18.27
N VAL A 30 -8.09 13.90 -18.30
CA VAL A 30 -6.94 13.53 -19.13
C VAL A 30 -7.31 13.63 -20.62
N ASN A 31 -6.38 14.15 -21.42
CA ASN A 31 -6.58 14.32 -22.86
C ASN A 31 -7.04 13.01 -23.54
N SER A 32 -8.07 13.10 -24.38
CA SER A 32 -8.70 11.94 -25.03
C SER A 32 -7.74 11.09 -25.87
N HIS A 33 -6.74 11.69 -26.53
CA HIS A 33 -5.72 10.97 -27.28
C HIS A 33 -4.80 10.19 -26.35
N LEU A 34 -4.43 10.77 -25.20
CA LEU A 34 -3.63 10.06 -24.20
C LEU A 34 -4.42 8.91 -23.57
N VAL A 35 -5.71 9.11 -23.28
CA VAL A 35 -6.60 8.04 -22.79
C VAL A 35 -6.70 6.90 -23.80
N ALA A 36 -6.87 7.21 -25.09
CA ALA A 36 -6.91 6.20 -26.14
C ALA A 36 -5.58 5.43 -26.23
N TRP A 37 -4.45 6.13 -26.18
CA TRP A 37 -3.12 5.51 -26.19
C TRP A 37 -2.88 4.62 -24.97
N ILE A 38 -3.26 5.05 -23.76
CA ILE A 38 -3.16 4.23 -22.55
C ILE A 38 -4.06 3.00 -22.66
N THR A 39 -5.26 3.14 -23.20
CA THR A 39 -6.21 2.02 -23.36
C THR A 39 -5.64 0.98 -24.33
N ASP A 40 -5.09 1.43 -25.47
CA ASP A 40 -4.41 0.56 -26.44
C ASP A 40 -3.17 -0.11 -25.83
N TYR A 41 -2.33 0.66 -25.13
CA TYR A 41 -1.19 0.12 -24.38
C TYR A 41 -1.59 -0.96 -23.36
N LEU A 42 -2.80 -0.86 -22.81
CA LEU A 42 -3.30 -1.79 -21.80
C LEU A 42 -4.03 -3.02 -22.36
N THR A 43 -4.41 -3.02 -23.63
CA THR A 43 -5.27 -4.04 -24.24
C THR A 43 -4.60 -4.73 -25.43
N GLY A 44 -5.12 -5.88 -25.85
CA GLY A 44 -4.67 -6.55 -27.09
C GLY A 44 -3.21 -7.01 -27.09
N ARG A 45 -2.57 -7.16 -25.93
CA ARG A 45 -1.14 -7.51 -25.85
C ARG A 45 -0.94 -9.02 -25.98
N PRO A 46 -0.24 -9.50 -27.03
CA PRO A 46 0.18 -10.88 -27.10
C PRO A 46 1.31 -11.13 -26.09
N GLN A 47 1.19 -12.20 -25.31
CA GLN A 47 2.16 -12.65 -24.31
C GLN A 47 2.44 -14.13 -24.53
N TYR A 48 3.68 -14.55 -24.34
CA TYR A 48 4.07 -15.95 -24.35
C TYR A 48 5.27 -16.15 -23.41
N VAL A 49 5.46 -17.36 -22.93
CA VAL A 49 6.61 -17.75 -22.13
C VAL A 49 7.60 -18.47 -23.04
N GLN A 50 8.87 -18.09 -22.96
CA GLN A 50 9.95 -18.78 -23.66
C GLN A 50 10.97 -19.30 -22.65
N LEU A 51 11.23 -20.61 -22.70
CA LEU A 51 12.25 -21.27 -21.89
C LEU A 51 13.22 -21.97 -22.85
N ARG A 52 14.41 -21.40 -23.01
CA ARG A 52 15.40 -21.82 -24.02
C ARG A 52 14.78 -21.81 -25.42
N ASP A 53 14.70 -22.98 -26.05
CA ASP A 53 14.20 -23.16 -27.42
C ASP A 53 12.70 -23.53 -27.46
N CYS A 54 12.07 -23.66 -26.29
CA CYS A 54 10.63 -23.95 -26.19
C CYS A 54 9.84 -22.65 -25.98
N ARG A 55 8.80 -22.46 -26.79
CA ARG A 55 7.87 -21.32 -26.71
C ARG A 55 6.46 -21.82 -26.40
N SER A 56 5.77 -21.18 -25.47
CA SER A 56 4.34 -21.44 -25.21
C SER A 56 3.46 -20.87 -26.33
N ASP A 57 2.19 -21.25 -26.32
CA ASP A 57 1.17 -20.55 -27.09
C ASP A 57 1.10 -19.07 -26.70
N THR A 58 0.65 -18.25 -27.66
CA THR A 58 0.44 -16.82 -27.44
C THR A 58 -0.92 -16.60 -26.81
N MET A 59 -0.94 -15.89 -25.68
CA MET A 59 -2.15 -15.47 -24.99
C MET A 59 -2.33 -13.96 -25.12
N PHE A 60 -3.58 -13.50 -25.15
CA PHE A 60 -3.90 -12.07 -25.15
C PHE A 60 -4.31 -11.64 -23.75
N SER A 61 -3.58 -10.68 -23.18
CA SER A 61 -3.91 -10.10 -21.87
C SER A 61 -4.82 -8.88 -22.06
N SER A 62 -5.99 -8.92 -21.43
CA SER A 62 -6.97 -7.83 -21.36
C SER A 62 -7.09 -7.20 -19.96
N ILE A 63 -6.29 -7.69 -19.00
CA ILE A 63 -6.28 -7.23 -17.61
C ILE A 63 -4.83 -7.04 -17.19
N GLY A 64 -4.62 -6.00 -16.40
CA GLY A 64 -3.36 -5.64 -15.79
C GLY A 64 -2.48 -4.74 -16.67
N ALA A 65 -1.43 -4.21 -16.06
CA ALA A 65 -0.37 -3.50 -16.75
C ALA A 65 0.85 -4.43 -16.95
N PRO A 66 1.67 -4.21 -17.98
CA PRO A 66 2.81 -5.09 -18.24
C PRO A 66 3.84 -4.95 -17.10
N GLN A 67 4.30 -6.07 -16.55
CA GLN A 67 5.31 -6.07 -15.51
C GLN A 67 6.65 -5.54 -16.04
N GLY A 68 7.38 -4.79 -15.21
CA GLY A 68 8.69 -4.23 -15.58
C GLY A 68 8.65 -3.05 -16.55
N LYS A 69 7.49 -2.39 -16.73
CA LYS A 69 7.36 -1.16 -17.52
C LYS A 69 7.21 0.06 -16.61
N VAL A 70 7.87 1.15 -16.98
CA VAL A 70 7.90 2.43 -16.23
C VAL A 70 6.50 3.02 -16.03
N LEU A 71 5.58 2.77 -16.96
CA LEU A 71 4.23 3.31 -16.90
C LEU A 71 3.33 2.56 -15.91
N SER A 72 3.63 1.30 -15.59
CA SER A 72 2.76 0.45 -14.76
C SER A 72 2.54 1.00 -13.33
N PRO A 73 3.59 1.45 -12.59
CA PRO A 73 3.42 2.13 -11.29
C PRO A 73 2.51 3.36 -11.33
N VAL A 74 2.63 4.18 -12.38
CA VAL A 74 1.83 5.39 -12.55
C VAL A 74 0.36 5.01 -12.79
N LEU A 75 0.11 4.07 -13.69
CA LEU A 75 -1.25 3.61 -13.98
C LEU A 75 -1.90 2.93 -12.77
N PHE A 76 -1.14 2.19 -11.96
CA PHE A 76 -1.64 1.61 -10.72
C PHE A 76 -2.01 2.69 -9.68
N THR A 77 -1.17 3.73 -9.55
CA THR A 77 -1.43 4.86 -8.67
C THR A 77 -2.70 5.59 -9.08
N LEU A 78 -2.89 5.85 -10.38
CA LEU A 78 -4.12 6.44 -10.91
C LEU A 78 -5.32 5.53 -10.72
N TYR A 79 -5.19 4.23 -11.03
CA TYR A 79 -6.26 3.25 -10.86
C TYR A 79 -6.78 3.21 -9.42
N THR A 80 -5.88 3.26 -8.45
CA THR A 80 -6.24 3.16 -7.03
C THR A 80 -6.35 4.52 -6.34
N SER A 81 -6.36 5.66 -7.06
CA SER A 81 -6.34 7.00 -6.45
C SER A 81 -7.50 7.28 -5.50
N ASP A 82 -8.65 6.66 -5.70
CA ASP A 82 -9.87 6.89 -4.90
C ASP A 82 -9.87 6.02 -3.65
N PHE A 83 -8.98 5.01 -3.62
CA PHE A 83 -8.75 4.20 -2.45
C PHE A 83 -7.87 4.99 -1.48
N GLN A 84 -8.52 5.91 -0.77
CA GLN A 84 -7.97 6.78 0.26
C GLN A 84 -8.87 6.71 1.49
N TYR A 85 -8.25 6.79 2.66
CA TYR A 85 -8.97 6.90 3.91
C TYR A 85 -8.13 7.72 4.89
N SER A 86 -8.75 8.70 5.54
CA SER A 86 -8.08 9.54 6.52
C SER A 86 -9.09 10.08 7.53
N SER A 87 -8.80 9.87 8.80
CA SER A 87 -9.50 10.41 9.95
C SER A 87 -8.49 10.87 11.00
N GLU A 88 -8.96 11.33 12.15
CA GLU A 88 -8.10 11.66 13.30
C GLU A 88 -7.40 10.42 13.89
N SER A 89 -7.99 9.23 13.73
CA SER A 89 -7.54 8.00 14.38
C SER A 89 -6.93 7.00 13.40
N CYS A 90 -7.20 7.11 12.09
CA CYS A 90 -6.76 6.13 11.11
C CYS A 90 -6.44 6.78 9.75
N HIS A 91 -5.38 6.32 9.10
CA HIS A 91 -4.91 6.87 7.83
C HIS A 91 -4.31 5.79 6.93
N ILE A 92 -4.60 5.85 5.62
CA ILE A 92 -3.96 5.01 4.61
C ILE A 92 -2.88 5.83 3.89
N GLN A 93 -1.63 5.44 4.11
CA GLN A 93 -0.49 5.91 3.34
C GLN A 93 -0.24 4.97 2.17
N LYS A 94 -0.13 5.52 0.96
CA LYS A 94 0.18 4.76 -0.25
C LYS A 94 1.40 5.32 -0.96
N PHE A 95 2.19 4.44 -1.54
CA PHE A 95 3.26 4.79 -2.45
C PHE A 95 3.37 3.70 -3.52
N ALA A 96 2.84 3.98 -4.72
CA ALA A 96 2.63 2.97 -5.75
C ALA A 96 1.90 1.73 -5.19
N ASP A 97 2.54 0.56 -5.20
CA ASP A 97 2.03 -0.71 -4.69
C ASP A 97 2.25 -0.93 -3.18
N ASP A 98 3.14 -0.15 -2.55
CA ASP A 98 3.37 -0.20 -1.11
C ASP A 98 2.27 0.59 -0.37
N THR A 99 1.48 -0.10 0.46
CA THR A 99 0.42 0.53 1.26
C THR A 99 0.62 0.27 2.75
N ALA A 100 0.47 1.30 3.57
CA ALA A 100 0.53 1.22 5.02
C ALA A 100 -0.73 1.84 5.63
N ILE A 101 -1.40 1.09 6.51
CA ILE A 101 -2.55 1.56 7.27
C ILE A 101 -2.06 1.90 8.67
N VAL A 102 -2.23 3.15 9.07
CA VAL A 102 -1.76 3.69 10.36
C VAL A 102 -2.96 3.94 11.26
N GLY A 103 -3.02 3.27 12.40
CA GLY A 103 -4.06 3.44 13.43
C GLY A 103 -3.49 4.01 14.73
N CYS A 104 -4.00 5.14 15.16
CA CYS A 104 -3.74 5.78 16.44
C CYS A 104 -4.72 5.25 17.50
N ILE A 105 -4.28 4.27 18.28
CA ILE A 105 -5.09 3.62 19.31
C ILE A 105 -5.07 4.46 20.59
N ARG A 106 -6.18 5.13 20.88
CA ARG A 106 -6.42 5.92 22.10
C ARG A 106 -7.48 5.22 22.94
N ASN A 107 -7.25 5.10 24.25
CA ASN A 107 -8.19 4.48 25.20
C ASN A 107 -8.70 3.08 24.80
N GLY A 108 -7.93 2.33 24.01
CA GLY A 108 -8.33 1.01 23.52
C GLY A 108 -9.23 1.01 22.29
N GLN A 109 -9.57 2.18 21.74
CA GLN A 109 -10.37 2.30 20.52
C GLN A 109 -9.53 1.92 19.31
N GLU A 110 -9.90 0.80 18.68
CA GLU A 110 -9.22 0.22 17.51
C GLU A 110 -10.19 -0.28 16.44
N GLU A 111 -11.49 -0.06 16.64
CA GLU A 111 -12.58 -0.55 15.80
C GLU A 111 -12.47 -0.01 14.38
N GLU A 112 -12.16 1.28 14.24
CA GLU A 112 -12.00 1.93 12.94
C GLU A 112 -10.84 1.33 12.14
N TYR A 113 -9.69 1.14 12.80
CA TYR A 113 -8.50 0.54 12.22
C TYR A 113 -8.74 -0.93 11.81
N ARG A 114 -9.36 -1.72 12.70
CA ARG A 114 -9.68 -3.13 12.43
C ARG A 114 -10.69 -3.28 11.29
N LYS A 115 -11.72 -2.42 11.26
CA LYS A 115 -12.71 -2.40 10.18
C LYS A 115 -12.05 -2.10 8.83
N LEU A 116 -11.18 -1.10 8.77
CA LEU A 116 -10.51 -0.73 7.53
C LEU A 116 -9.63 -1.85 6.98
N ILE A 117 -8.93 -2.58 7.85
CA ILE A 117 -8.13 -3.75 7.45
C ILE A 117 -9.03 -4.88 6.94
N TRP A 118 -10.17 -5.11 7.60
CA TRP A 118 -11.11 -6.15 7.21
C TRP A 118 -11.72 -5.91 5.83
N ASP A 119 -12.14 -4.67 5.55
CA ASP A 119 -12.78 -4.30 4.28
C ASP A 119 -11.86 -4.51 3.07
N LEU A 120 -10.54 -4.57 3.30
CA LEU A 120 -9.53 -4.70 2.26
C LEU A 120 -9.26 -6.12 1.77
N HIS A 121 -9.81 -7.16 2.42
CA HIS A 121 -9.66 -8.56 1.99
C HIS A 121 -8.20 -8.95 1.70
N LEU A 122 -7.30 -8.60 2.61
CA LEU A 122 -5.86 -8.71 2.40
C LEU A 122 -5.34 -10.15 2.46
N ASN A 123 -4.18 -10.37 1.85
CA ASN A 123 -3.43 -11.61 2.03
C ASN A 123 -2.69 -11.60 3.37
N THR A 124 -3.15 -12.40 4.34
CA THR A 124 -2.63 -12.40 5.70
C THR A 124 -1.15 -12.80 5.78
N THR A 125 -0.67 -13.68 4.89
CA THR A 125 0.73 -14.15 4.88
C THR A 125 1.72 -13.05 4.52
N LYS A 126 1.33 -12.19 3.58
CA LYS A 126 2.16 -11.06 3.10
C LYS A 126 1.99 -9.79 3.93
N THR A 127 0.85 -9.67 4.60
CA THR A 127 0.54 -8.55 5.49
C THR A 127 1.32 -8.68 6.79
N LYS A 128 1.93 -7.58 7.25
CA LYS A 128 2.65 -7.52 8.54
C LYS A 128 2.15 -6.35 9.36
N GLU A 129 2.08 -6.53 10.66
CA GLU A 129 1.69 -5.47 11.59
C GLU A 129 2.86 -5.07 12.47
N MET A 130 3.08 -3.77 12.67
CA MET A 130 4.00 -3.24 13.65
C MET A 130 3.25 -2.42 14.69
N VAL A 131 3.62 -2.59 15.96
CA VAL A 131 3.01 -1.87 17.07
C VAL A 131 4.07 -1.06 17.81
N VAL A 132 3.82 0.24 17.88
CA VAL A 132 4.62 1.22 18.62
C VAL A 132 3.82 1.69 19.85
N ASP A 133 4.28 1.31 21.04
CA ASP A 133 3.65 1.70 22.30
C ASP A 133 4.68 2.11 23.35
N PHE A 134 4.61 3.38 23.74
CA PHE A 134 5.48 3.99 24.76
C PHE A 134 4.92 3.88 26.18
N ARG A 135 3.66 3.44 26.35
CA ARG A 135 3.05 3.27 27.67
C ARG A 135 3.78 2.23 28.50
N ARG A 136 3.85 2.46 29.82
CA ARG A 136 4.40 1.54 30.81
C ARG A 136 3.41 1.43 31.99
N PRO A 137 2.81 0.25 32.26
CA PRO A 137 2.96 -1.03 31.56
C PRO A 137 2.31 -1.03 30.17
N ARG A 138 2.80 -1.90 29.27
CA ARG A 138 2.20 -2.09 27.94
C ARG A 138 0.99 -3.01 28.06
N PRO A 139 -0.21 -2.60 27.62
CA PRO A 139 -1.35 -3.50 27.54
C PRO A 139 -1.07 -4.63 26.54
N LYS A 140 -1.65 -5.80 26.80
CA LYS A 140 -1.61 -6.92 25.86
C LYS A 140 -2.47 -6.54 24.65
N LEU A 141 -1.85 -6.42 23.48
CA LEU A 141 -2.56 -6.13 22.24
C LEU A 141 -2.72 -7.42 21.45
N GLU A 142 -3.94 -7.68 20.99
CA GLU A 142 -4.26 -8.82 20.15
C GLU A 142 -3.94 -8.50 18.69
N SER A 143 -3.41 -9.48 17.96
CA SER A 143 -3.21 -9.37 16.52
C SER A 143 -4.53 -9.07 15.81
N VAL A 144 -4.45 -8.33 14.70
CA VAL A 144 -5.58 -8.22 13.79
C VAL A 144 -5.79 -9.58 13.12
N THR A 145 -7.05 -10.01 13.00
CA THR A 145 -7.43 -11.21 12.25
C THR A 145 -8.04 -10.80 10.92
N ILE A 146 -7.59 -11.44 9.83
CA ILE A 146 -8.09 -11.27 8.47
C ILE A 146 -8.46 -12.67 7.97
N ASN A 147 -9.72 -12.88 7.59
CA ASN A 147 -10.22 -14.18 7.12
C ASN A 147 -9.89 -15.35 8.07
N ASN A 148 -10.00 -15.14 9.40
CA ASN A 148 -9.63 -16.08 10.47
C ASN A 148 -8.13 -16.35 10.67
N ASP A 149 -7.26 -15.74 9.86
CA ASP A 149 -5.82 -15.82 10.04
C ASP A 149 -5.31 -14.61 10.83
N CYS A 150 -4.37 -14.83 11.76
CA CYS A 150 -3.74 -13.76 12.52
C CYS A 150 -2.63 -13.09 11.68
N VAL A 151 -2.68 -11.77 11.56
CA VAL A 151 -1.59 -10.98 11.00
C VAL A 151 -0.38 -11.07 11.94
N GLU A 152 0.80 -11.35 11.38
CA GLU A 152 2.04 -11.42 12.14
C GLU A 152 2.43 -10.03 12.66
N ILE A 153 2.64 -9.92 13.98
CA ILE A 153 3.18 -8.71 14.59
C ILE A 153 4.72 -8.76 14.58
N VAL A 154 5.34 -7.86 13.82
CA VAL A 154 6.79 -7.72 13.69
C VAL A 154 7.35 -6.61 14.58
N LYS A 155 8.63 -6.73 14.96
CA LYS A 155 9.34 -5.69 15.74
C LYS A 155 9.94 -4.60 14.87
N SER A 156 10.19 -4.91 13.61
CA SER A 156 10.76 -4.00 12.61
C SER A 156 10.28 -4.41 11.22
N TYR A 157 10.19 -3.43 10.31
CA TYR A 157 9.76 -3.66 8.93
C TYR A 157 10.49 -2.70 7.98
N LYS A 158 10.89 -3.18 6.80
CA LYS A 158 11.49 -2.32 5.78
C LYS A 158 10.40 -1.75 4.88
N TYR A 159 10.12 -0.46 5.00
CA TYR A 159 9.09 0.24 4.23
C TYR A 159 9.75 1.33 3.39
N LEU A 160 9.55 1.31 2.06
CA LEU A 160 10.13 2.30 1.13
C LEU A 160 11.65 2.47 1.26
N GLY A 161 12.35 1.38 1.54
CA GLY A 161 13.80 1.39 1.77
C GLY A 161 14.24 1.79 3.18
N VAL A 162 13.33 2.31 4.00
CA VAL A 162 13.59 2.72 5.39
C VAL A 162 13.35 1.55 6.34
N GLN A 163 14.28 1.28 7.25
CA GLN A 163 14.05 0.32 8.32
C GLN A 163 13.25 0.99 9.44
N LEU A 164 12.02 0.55 9.66
CA LEU A 164 11.18 1.00 10.76
C LEU A 164 11.31 0.03 11.93
N ASP A 165 11.38 0.56 13.15
CA ASP A 165 11.44 -0.20 14.39
C ASP A 165 10.70 0.53 15.52
N LYS A 166 10.57 -0.12 16.68
CA LYS A 166 9.85 0.42 17.85
C LYS A 166 10.45 1.71 18.44
N ASN A 167 11.69 2.04 18.10
CA ASN A 167 12.39 3.24 18.55
C ASN A 167 12.45 4.32 17.46
N TRP A 168 11.86 4.06 16.28
CA TRP A 168 11.98 4.90 15.09
C TRP A 168 13.45 5.16 14.67
N THR A 169 14.39 4.30 15.07
CA THR A 169 15.82 4.59 14.93
C THR A 169 16.26 4.69 13.47
N GLY A 170 15.68 3.91 12.57
CA GLY A 170 15.98 4.00 11.14
C GLY A 170 15.41 5.25 10.45
N LEU A 171 14.31 5.82 10.95
CA LEU A 171 13.72 7.05 10.40
C LEU A 171 14.58 8.27 10.79
N LEU A 172 15.07 8.30 12.04
CA LEU A 172 16.05 9.31 12.47
C LEU A 172 17.34 9.22 11.66
N THR A 173 17.89 8.02 11.48
CA THR A 173 19.14 7.82 10.71
C THR A 173 18.99 8.29 9.27
N GLN A 174 17.87 7.99 8.61
CA GLN A 174 17.63 8.44 7.24
C GLN A 174 17.38 9.95 7.16
N MET A 175 16.62 10.54 8.09
CA MET A 175 16.44 12.01 8.19
C MET A 175 17.78 12.74 8.41
N PHE A 176 18.69 12.18 9.21
CA PHE A 176 20.06 12.71 9.37
C PHE A 176 20.88 12.59 8.09
N CYS A 177 20.73 11.50 7.33
CA CYS A 177 21.45 11.29 6.07
C CYS A 177 20.88 12.08 4.88
N THR A 178 19.57 12.39 4.85
CA THR A 178 18.91 13.08 3.73
C THR A 178 18.68 14.58 3.96
N GLY A 179 18.91 15.10 5.17
CA GLY A 179 18.82 16.53 5.48
C GLY A 179 17.40 17.11 5.53
N GLU A 180 16.36 16.29 5.37
CA GLU A 180 14.96 16.71 5.44
C GLU A 180 14.42 16.61 6.87
N VAL A 181 14.72 17.62 7.69
CA VAL A 181 14.04 17.81 8.97
C VAL A 181 12.71 18.53 8.74
N ARG A 182 11.63 17.76 8.58
CA ARG A 182 10.29 18.19 8.98
C ARG A 182 9.73 17.17 9.95
N ALA A 183 10.04 17.38 11.22
CA ALA A 183 9.36 16.72 12.32
C ALA A 183 7.89 17.16 12.31
N VAL A 184 6.98 16.27 11.94
CA VAL A 184 5.58 16.38 12.37
C VAL A 184 5.53 15.75 13.77
N CYS A 185 6.09 16.46 14.73
CA CYS A 185 5.77 16.31 16.14
C CYS A 185 4.98 17.56 16.52
N THR A 186 3.66 17.53 16.40
CA THR A 186 2.85 18.40 17.27
C THR A 186 2.82 17.75 18.64
N SER A 187 3.92 17.97 19.37
CA SER A 187 3.89 17.96 20.83
C SER A 187 3.08 19.18 21.24
N SER A 188 1.84 18.97 21.67
CA SER A 188 1.14 19.95 22.48
C SER A 188 0.78 19.28 23.80
N GLU A 189 1.74 19.31 24.72
CA GLU A 189 1.42 19.35 26.14
C GLU A 189 1.99 20.65 26.74
N VAL A 190 1.18 21.20 27.65
CA VAL A 190 1.48 22.17 28.73
C VAL A 190 1.18 23.65 28.46
N LEU A 191 -0.06 24.07 28.75
CA LEU A 191 -0.45 24.72 30.02
C LEU A 191 -1.94 24.48 30.30
#